data_AF-A0A820U8J5-F1
#
_entry.id   AF-A0A820U8J5-F1
#
_cell.length_a   1.000
_cell.length_b   1.000
_cell.length_c   1.000
_cell.angle_alpha   90.00
_cell.angle_beta   90.00
_cell.angle_gamma   90.00
#
_symmetry.space_group_name_H-M   'P 1'
#
loop_
_entity.id
_entity.type
_entity.pdbx_description
1 polymer ?
#
loop_
_entity_poly.entity_id
_entity_poly.type
_entity_poly.pdbx_seq_one_letter_code
_entity_poly.pdbx_strand_id
1 'polypeptide(L)'
;MLTLTTIPTDVLAETINVIGDYIRGNAKNQQYLDFAMSESAVIQHLLYTMVAGEKESFPLRISILYCLQCYLYKNDIGKSMIVQIFSSQAESAANQYTLTHLLIIGYLSKDIVASWCSGIILAHVIADNQQFKEAILEVNFAIDQVQTSAKTLMEISIDLLQNSSSSFHTRIAVLIFICTWLSNCSLAVQTFLSIENTILYLISQICAQSIGDDREILIQSLCSFALGLCLLFNNNQISSYST
;
A
#
# COMPACT_ATOMS: atom_id res chain seq x y z
N MET A 1 -9.82 -29.25 9.48
CA MET A 1 -10.58 -27.99 9.48
C MET A 1 -10.63 -27.49 10.93
N LEU A 2 -9.61 -26.74 11.38
CA LEU A 2 -9.62 -26.08 12.69
C LEU A 2 -10.67 -24.97 12.59
N THR A 3 -11.83 -25.16 13.22
CA THR A 3 -12.79 -24.07 13.35
C THR A 3 -12.18 -23.02 14.25
N LEU A 4 -11.82 -21.87 13.66
CA LEU A 4 -11.25 -20.65 14.27
C LEU A 4 -12.00 -20.11 15.51
N THR A 5 -13.09 -20.76 15.92
CA THR A 5 -13.99 -20.34 16.99
C THR A 5 -13.54 -20.73 18.40
N THR A 6 -12.41 -21.43 18.57
CA THR A 6 -11.95 -21.91 19.90
C THR A 6 -10.60 -21.38 20.35
N ILE A 7 -9.84 -20.72 19.48
CA ILE A 7 -8.50 -20.20 19.81
C ILE A 7 -8.66 -18.76 20.30
N PRO A 8 -8.13 -18.41 21.49
CA PRO A 8 -8.11 -17.02 21.95
C PRO A 8 -7.38 -16.12 20.94
N THR A 9 -7.90 -14.92 20.70
CA THR A 9 -7.34 -13.96 19.73
C THR A 9 -5.87 -13.65 19.99
N ASP A 10 -5.45 -13.62 21.26
CA ASP A 10 -4.08 -13.32 21.66
C ASP A 10 -3.12 -14.46 21.27
N VAL A 11 -3.57 -15.71 21.44
CA VAL A 11 -2.80 -16.90 21.03
C VAL A 11 -2.71 -16.96 19.50
N LEU A 12 -3.79 -16.60 18.80
CA LEU A 12 -3.79 -16.53 17.34
C LEU A 12 -2.83 -15.45 16.84
N ALA A 13 -2.87 -14.25 17.43
CA ALA A 13 -1.97 -13.14 17.09
C ALA A 13 -0.49 -13.54 17.28
N GLU A 14 -0.16 -14.16 18.41
CA GLU A 14 1.21 -14.60 18.67
C GLU A 14 1.65 -15.73 17.74
N THR A 15 0.75 -16.66 17.42
CA THR A 15 1.02 -17.72 16.43
C THR A 15 1.34 -17.12 15.06
N ILE A 16 0.61 -16.09 14.64
CA ILE A 16 0.86 -15.39 13.38
C ILE A 16 2.22 -14.68 13.40
N ASN A 17 2.62 -14.07 14.52
CA ASN A 17 3.94 -13.45 14.66
C ASN A 17 5.07 -14.49 14.54
N VAL A 18 4.95 -15.64 15.22
CA VAL A 18 5.91 -16.74 15.14
C VAL A 18 6.03 -17.27 13.71
N ILE A 19 4.91 -17.39 13.00
CA ILE A 19 4.94 -17.76 11.57
C ILE A 19 5.68 -16.69 10.75
N GLY A 20 5.42 -15.40 11.01
CA GLY A 20 6.12 -14.28 10.39
C GLY A 20 7.64 -14.38 10.56
N ASP A 21 8.12 -14.56 11.79
CA ASP A 21 9.54 -14.75 12.10
C ASP A 21 10.14 -15.96 11.36
N TYR A 22 9.40 -17.07 11.31
CA TYR A 22 9.86 -18.30 10.69
C TYR A 22 10.02 -18.20 9.16
N ILE A 23 9.18 -17.41 8.49
CA ILE A 23 9.22 -17.26 7.03
C ILE A 23 10.13 -16.11 6.56
N ARG A 24 10.40 -15.11 7.41
CA ARG A 24 11.04 -13.85 7.00
C ARG A 24 12.37 -14.04 6.27
N GLY A 25 12.39 -13.73 4.97
CA GLY A 25 13.59 -13.80 4.13
C GLY A 25 14.08 -15.21 3.82
N ASN A 26 13.30 -16.24 4.15
CA ASN A 26 13.58 -17.62 3.78
C ASN A 26 12.67 -18.06 2.63
N ALA A 27 13.22 -18.06 1.42
CA ALA A 27 12.47 -18.35 0.20
C ALA A 27 11.73 -19.70 0.23
N LYS A 28 12.30 -20.74 0.84
CA LYS A 28 11.63 -22.06 0.92
C LYS A 28 10.41 -22.03 1.83
N ASN A 29 10.53 -21.33 2.97
CA ASN A 29 9.43 -21.21 3.93
C ASN A 29 8.33 -20.29 3.39
N GLN A 30 8.69 -19.22 2.68
CA GLN A 30 7.76 -18.35 1.96
C GLN A 30 7.02 -19.11 0.85
N GLN A 31 7.72 -19.96 0.08
CA GLN A 31 7.09 -20.83 -0.92
C GLN A 31 6.21 -21.93 -0.32
N TYR A 32 6.56 -22.46 0.85
CA TYR A 32 5.68 -23.39 1.56
C TYR A 32 4.36 -22.72 1.94
N LEU A 33 4.44 -21.45 2.33
CA LEU A 33 3.26 -20.64 2.53
C LEU A 33 2.46 -20.53 1.21
N ASP A 34 3.10 -20.27 0.06
CA ASP A 34 2.45 -20.25 -1.27
C ASP A 34 1.73 -21.56 -1.62
N PHE A 35 2.31 -22.71 -1.26
CA PHE A 35 1.67 -24.00 -1.46
C PHE A 35 0.39 -24.12 -0.63
N ALA A 36 0.44 -23.72 0.65
CA ALA A 36 -0.74 -23.57 1.49
C ALA A 36 -1.71 -22.47 0.98
N MET A 37 -1.22 -21.51 0.17
CA MET A 37 -2.03 -20.46 -0.47
C MET A 37 -2.82 -20.94 -1.70
N SER A 38 -2.34 -21.99 -2.41
CA SER A 38 -2.94 -22.48 -3.66
C SER A 38 -4.33 -23.11 -3.50
N GLU A 39 -4.69 -23.55 -2.29
CA GLU A 39 -6.03 -24.08 -1.98
C GLU A 39 -7.07 -22.98 -1.70
N SER A 40 -6.69 -21.71 -1.92
CA SER A 40 -7.49 -20.50 -1.74
C SER A 40 -7.63 -20.06 -0.28
N ALA A 41 -7.48 -18.75 -0.10
CA ALA A 41 -7.98 -17.98 1.04
C ALA A 41 -7.04 -17.64 2.19
N VAL A 42 -5.77 -18.04 2.35
CA VAL A 42 -5.03 -17.56 3.55
C VAL A 42 -4.61 -16.08 3.43
N ILE A 43 -3.87 -15.63 2.41
CA ILE A 43 -3.57 -14.18 2.25
C ILE A 43 -4.85 -13.35 2.05
N GLN A 44 -5.81 -13.85 1.26
CA GLN A 44 -7.08 -13.16 1.05
C GLN A 44 -7.92 -13.09 2.33
N HIS A 45 -7.94 -14.12 3.18
CA HIS A 45 -8.60 -14.11 4.49
C HIS A 45 -7.85 -13.26 5.50
N LEU A 46 -6.51 -13.31 5.53
CA LEU A 46 -5.68 -12.43 6.35
C LEU A 46 -5.94 -10.96 5.99
N LEU A 47 -5.95 -10.62 4.70
CA LEU A 47 -6.30 -9.29 4.21
C LEU A 47 -7.76 -8.95 4.48
N TYR A 48 -8.69 -9.88 4.30
CA TYR A 48 -10.10 -9.66 4.63
C TYR A 48 -10.27 -9.38 6.14
N THR A 49 -9.61 -10.12 7.03
CA THR A 49 -9.62 -9.90 8.48
C THR A 49 -8.94 -8.58 8.85
N MET A 50 -7.87 -8.21 8.15
CA MET A 50 -7.22 -6.91 8.30
C MET A 50 -8.16 -5.76 7.88
N VAL A 51 -8.83 -5.87 6.73
CA VAL A 51 -9.66 -4.82 6.11
C VAL A 51 -11.08 -4.72 6.70
N ALA A 52 -11.77 -5.84 6.87
CA ALA A 52 -13.17 -5.90 7.34
C ALA A 52 -13.33 -5.75 8.86
N GLY A 53 -12.23 -5.73 9.60
CA GLY A 53 -12.19 -5.92 11.04
C GLY A 53 -12.50 -4.71 11.93
N GLU A 54 -13.49 -3.85 11.66
CA GLU A 54 -13.93 -2.93 12.75
C GLU A 54 -14.31 -3.72 14.02
N LYS A 55 -14.66 -5.00 13.87
CA LYS A 55 -14.98 -5.95 14.94
C LYS A 55 -13.78 -6.78 15.44
N GLU A 56 -12.66 -6.77 14.73
CA GLU A 56 -11.49 -7.59 15.06
C GLU A 56 -10.52 -6.83 15.96
N SER A 57 -9.79 -7.57 16.82
CA SER A 57 -8.87 -6.94 17.77
C SER A 57 -7.69 -6.26 17.06
N PHE A 58 -7.29 -5.08 17.56
CA PHE A 58 -6.13 -4.35 17.05
C PHE A 58 -4.84 -5.18 17.03
N PRO A 59 -4.47 -5.94 18.09
CA PRO A 59 -3.26 -6.77 18.07
C PRO A 59 -3.24 -7.82 16.96
N LEU A 60 -4.39 -8.43 16.67
CA LEU A 60 -4.51 -9.40 15.59
C LEU A 60 -4.25 -8.76 14.23
N ARG A 61 -4.85 -7.59 13.95
CA ARG A 61 -4.65 -6.84 12.70
C ARG A 61 -3.19 -6.46 12.47
N ILE A 62 -2.48 -6.04 13.51
CA ILE A 62 -1.05 -5.72 13.43
C ILE A 62 -0.19 -6.97 13.24
N SER A 63 -0.53 -8.08 13.89
CA SER A 63 0.18 -9.35 13.71
C SER A 63 0.05 -9.87 12.27
N ILE A 64 -1.14 -9.71 11.68
CA ILE A 64 -1.39 -10.01 10.27
C ILE A 64 -0.53 -9.13 9.36
N LEU A 65 -0.49 -7.81 9.59
CA LEU A 65 0.37 -6.89 8.84
C LEU A 65 1.83 -7.36 8.90
N TYR A 66 2.32 -7.68 10.10
CA TYR A 66 3.70 -8.15 10.30
C TYR A 66 4.00 -9.44 9.53
N CYS A 67 3.11 -10.44 9.60
CA CYS A 67 3.25 -11.69 8.86
C CYS A 67 3.31 -11.45 7.34
N LEU A 68 2.46 -10.55 6.80
CA LEU A 68 2.47 -10.19 5.39
C LEU A 68 3.77 -9.46 4.99
N GLN A 69 4.28 -8.56 5.83
CA GLN A 69 5.59 -7.92 5.60
C GLN A 69 6.72 -8.96 5.56
N CYS A 70 6.70 -9.95 6.46
CA CYS A 70 7.69 -11.02 6.51
C CYS A 70 7.61 -11.93 5.27
N TYR A 71 6.39 -12.20 4.79
CA TYR A 71 6.16 -12.93 3.55
C TYR A 71 6.73 -12.19 2.33
N LEU A 72 6.55 -10.87 2.24
CA LEU A 72 7.05 -10.04 1.13
C LEU A 72 8.55 -9.72 1.22
N TYR A 73 9.14 -9.83 2.42
CA TYR A 73 10.54 -9.47 2.63
C TYR A 73 11.49 -10.35 1.79
N LYS A 74 12.21 -9.73 0.86
CA LYS A 74 13.11 -10.38 -0.12
C LYS A 74 12.46 -11.49 -0.96
N ASN A 75 11.13 -11.44 -1.12
CA ASN A 75 10.38 -12.43 -1.88
C ASN A 75 9.82 -11.82 -3.17
N ASP A 76 10.65 -11.69 -4.20
CA ASP A 76 10.22 -11.13 -5.48
C ASP A 76 9.18 -12.01 -6.19
N ILE A 77 9.18 -13.32 -5.93
CA ILE A 77 8.18 -14.25 -6.47
C ILE A 77 6.79 -13.91 -5.91
N GLY A 78 6.65 -13.82 -4.58
CA GLY A 78 5.39 -13.46 -3.93
C GLY A 78 4.92 -12.05 -4.30
N LYS A 79 5.84 -11.08 -4.36
CA LYS A 79 5.54 -9.72 -4.85
C LYS A 79 5.03 -9.74 -6.29
N SER A 80 5.69 -10.49 -7.18
CA SER A 80 5.29 -10.62 -8.59
C SER A 80 3.88 -11.20 -8.73
N MET A 81 3.49 -12.17 -7.90
CA MET A 81 2.12 -12.70 -7.93
C MET A 81 1.09 -11.60 -7.62
N ILE A 82 1.35 -10.78 -6.59
CA ILE A 82 0.46 -9.66 -6.23
C ILE A 82 0.40 -8.61 -7.35
N VAL A 83 1.55 -8.23 -7.91
CA VAL A 83 1.64 -7.26 -9.01
C VAL A 83 0.93 -7.76 -10.26
N GLN A 84 1.08 -9.03 -10.62
CA GLN A 84 0.37 -9.62 -11.77
C GLN A 84 -1.14 -9.55 -11.60
N ILE A 85 -1.67 -9.78 -10.38
CA ILE A 85 -3.11 -9.64 -10.10
C ILE A 85 -3.58 -8.19 -10.28
N PHE A 86 -2.72 -7.19 -10.06
CA PHE A 86 -3.05 -5.78 -10.35
C PHE A 86 -3.19 -5.54 -11.86
N SER A 87 -2.30 -6.11 -12.67
CA SER A 87 -2.31 -5.95 -14.13
C SER A 87 -3.39 -6.80 -14.82
N SER A 88 -3.69 -7.98 -14.30
CA SER A 88 -4.62 -8.94 -14.90
C SER A 88 -6.08 -8.68 -14.50
N GLN A 89 -6.60 -7.46 -14.67
CA GLN A 89 -8.03 -7.15 -14.39
C GLN A 89 -9.06 -7.95 -15.23
N ALA A 90 -8.61 -9.00 -15.93
CA ALA A 90 -9.44 -9.95 -16.62
C ALA A 90 -10.24 -10.82 -15.64
N GLU A 91 -11.53 -10.51 -15.54
CA GLU A 91 -12.63 -11.47 -15.35
C GLU A 91 -12.53 -12.39 -14.12
N SER A 92 -12.69 -11.83 -12.92
CA SER A 92 -13.11 -12.65 -11.77
C SER A 92 -14.63 -12.55 -11.60
N ALA A 93 -15.30 -13.67 -11.83
CA ALA A 93 -16.75 -13.83 -11.75
C ALA A 93 -17.34 -13.25 -10.45
N ALA A 94 -18.26 -12.29 -10.62
CA ALA A 94 -19.37 -11.79 -9.79
C ALA A 94 -19.37 -11.81 -8.24
N ASN A 95 -18.52 -12.53 -7.49
CA ASN A 95 -18.64 -12.66 -6.03
C ASN A 95 -17.34 -12.94 -5.25
N GLN A 96 -16.15 -12.86 -5.87
CA GLN A 96 -14.87 -13.00 -5.15
C GLN A 96 -14.03 -11.73 -5.29
N TYR A 97 -13.87 -10.98 -4.20
CA TYR A 97 -12.93 -9.86 -4.15
C TYR A 97 -11.51 -10.39 -4.34
N THR A 98 -10.84 -10.01 -5.42
CA THR A 98 -9.42 -10.34 -5.58
C THR A 98 -8.59 -9.67 -4.49
N LEU A 99 -7.41 -10.23 -4.22
CA LEU A 99 -6.44 -9.71 -3.25
C LEU A 99 -6.21 -8.20 -3.40
N THR A 100 -6.07 -7.75 -4.65
CA THR A 100 -5.84 -6.35 -5.00
C THR A 100 -7.04 -5.47 -4.72
N HIS A 101 -8.27 -5.93 -5.01
CA HIS A 101 -9.49 -5.21 -4.64
C HIS A 101 -9.60 -5.02 -3.13
N LEU A 102 -9.27 -6.04 -2.31
CA LEU A 102 -9.28 -5.89 -0.85
C LEU A 102 -8.26 -4.87 -0.36
N LEU A 103 -7.05 -4.84 -0.93
CA LEU A 103 -6.04 -3.83 -0.58
C LEU A 103 -6.49 -2.41 -0.94
N ILE A 104 -7.12 -2.22 -2.09
CA ILE A 104 -7.62 -0.89 -2.49
C ILE A 104 -8.82 -0.47 -1.64
N ILE A 105 -9.76 -1.39 -1.36
CA ILE A 105 -10.88 -1.14 -0.43
C ILE A 105 -10.35 -0.75 0.95
N GLY A 106 -9.34 -1.46 1.46
CA GLY A 106 -8.68 -1.14 2.71
C GLY A 106 -7.99 0.22 2.68
N TYR A 107 -7.26 0.53 1.61
CA TYR A 107 -6.54 1.79 1.44
C TYR A 107 -7.46 3.02 1.43
N LEU A 108 -8.61 2.90 0.75
CA LEU A 108 -9.68 3.91 0.67
C LEU A 108 -10.64 3.91 1.87
N SER A 109 -10.47 2.99 2.82
CA SER A 109 -11.37 2.85 3.96
C SER A 109 -11.29 4.05 4.90
N LYS A 110 -12.40 4.34 5.59
CA LYS A 110 -12.45 5.30 6.70
C LYS A 110 -11.83 4.74 7.99
N ASP A 111 -11.69 3.41 8.09
CA ASP A 111 -10.97 2.78 9.19
C ASP A 111 -9.47 3.07 9.06
N ILE A 112 -8.95 3.82 10.03
CA ILE A 112 -7.56 4.26 10.10
C ILE A 112 -6.60 3.06 10.04
N VAL A 113 -6.92 1.96 10.73
CA VAL A 113 -6.04 0.78 10.80
C VAL A 113 -6.01 0.07 9.45
N ALA A 114 -7.17 -0.12 8.82
CA ALA A 114 -7.26 -0.73 7.51
C ALA A 114 -6.52 0.08 6.43
N SER A 115 -6.71 1.41 6.43
CA SER A 115 -6.05 2.33 5.50
C SER A 115 -4.53 2.33 5.69
N TRP A 116 -4.07 2.41 6.94
CA TRP A 116 -2.65 2.34 7.27
C TRP A 116 -2.02 1.02 6.83
N CYS A 117 -2.58 -0.12 7.25
CA CYS A 117 -2.00 -1.43 6.95
C CYS A 117 -1.97 -1.70 5.45
N SER A 118 -3.03 -1.32 4.72
CA SER A 118 -3.08 -1.48 3.26
C SER A 118 -2.02 -0.63 2.56
N GLY A 119 -1.84 0.63 2.98
CA GLY A 119 -0.80 1.51 2.43
C GLY A 119 0.62 0.96 2.67
N ILE A 120 0.87 0.42 3.86
CA ILE A 120 2.17 -0.21 4.18
C ILE A 120 2.38 -1.48 3.35
N ILE A 121 1.36 -2.34 3.17
CA ILE A 121 1.49 -3.53 2.33
C ILE A 121 1.78 -3.14 0.88
N LEU A 122 1.07 -2.15 0.34
CA LEU A 122 1.35 -1.62 -1.00
C LEU A 122 2.81 -1.15 -1.13
N ALA A 123 3.34 -0.45 -0.12
CA ALA A 123 4.75 -0.06 -0.09
C ALA A 123 5.70 -1.28 -0.10
N HIS A 124 5.40 -2.31 0.69
CA HIS A 124 6.20 -3.55 0.71
C HIS A 124 6.14 -4.34 -0.60
N VAL A 125 5.02 -4.31 -1.32
CA VAL A 125 4.88 -4.97 -2.63
C VAL A 125 5.83 -4.36 -3.65
N ILE A 126 5.96 -3.03 -3.69
CA ILE A 126 6.82 -2.34 -4.66
C ILE A 126 8.25 -2.07 -4.16
N ALA A 127 8.52 -2.30 -2.87
CA ALA A 127 9.82 -2.01 -2.27
C ALA A 127 10.94 -2.78 -2.99
N ASP A 128 12.09 -2.13 -3.15
CA ASP A 128 13.34 -2.68 -3.71
C ASP A 128 13.25 -3.30 -5.12
N ASN A 129 12.18 -3.04 -5.87
CA ASN A 129 12.03 -3.58 -7.24
C ASN A 129 11.44 -2.54 -8.19
N GLN A 130 12.24 -2.06 -9.14
CA GLN A 130 11.83 -1.04 -10.11
C GLN A 130 10.74 -1.54 -11.06
N GLN A 131 10.80 -2.80 -11.50
CA GLN A 131 9.82 -3.35 -12.45
C GLN A 131 8.41 -3.39 -11.83
N PHE A 132 8.31 -3.70 -10.53
CA PHE A 132 7.02 -3.69 -9.83
C PHE A 132 6.48 -2.27 -9.66
N LYS A 133 7.36 -1.28 -9.44
CA LYS A 133 6.97 0.14 -9.40
C LYS A 133 6.38 0.59 -10.72
N GLU A 134 6.99 0.22 -11.83
CA GLU A 134 6.52 0.58 -13.17
C GLU A 134 5.21 -0.14 -13.52
N ALA A 135 5.10 -1.44 -13.22
CA ALA A 135 3.91 -2.24 -13.53
C ALA A 135 2.62 -1.74 -12.86
N ILE A 136 2.70 -1.20 -11.63
CA ILE A 136 1.50 -0.71 -10.92
C ILE A 136 1.06 0.69 -11.42
N LEU A 137 1.91 1.44 -12.13
CA LEU A 137 1.54 2.77 -12.66
C LEU A 137 0.42 2.70 -13.71
N GLU A 138 0.39 1.61 -14.48
CA GLU A 138 -0.57 1.42 -15.59
C GLU A 138 -1.94 0.90 -15.11
N VAL A 139 -2.08 0.61 -13.81
CA VAL A 139 -3.27 -0.04 -13.25
C VAL A 139 -4.31 1.02 -12.90
N ASN A 140 -5.44 0.96 -13.60
CA ASN A 140 -6.58 1.84 -13.42
C ASN A 140 -7.67 1.18 -12.57
N PHE A 141 -8.27 1.93 -11.65
CA PHE A 141 -9.35 1.44 -10.80
C PHE A 141 -10.64 2.22 -11.09
N ALA A 142 -11.75 1.49 -11.18
CA ALA A 142 -13.08 2.08 -11.18
C ALA A 142 -13.53 2.30 -9.73
N ILE A 143 -13.54 3.56 -9.28
CA ILE A 143 -13.87 3.92 -7.90
C ILE A 143 -15.39 4.02 -7.68
N ASP A 144 -16.16 4.29 -8.75
CA ASP A 144 -17.61 4.43 -8.70
C ASP A 144 -18.34 3.36 -9.53
N GLN A 145 -19.53 2.95 -9.05
CA GLN A 145 -20.46 2.07 -9.78
C GLN A 145 -20.91 2.64 -11.15
N VAL A 146 -20.72 3.95 -11.36
CA VAL A 146 -21.12 4.69 -12.58
C VAL A 146 -20.00 4.74 -13.64
N GLN A 147 -18.79 4.22 -13.34
CA GLN A 147 -17.67 4.10 -14.32
C GLN A 147 -17.27 5.41 -15.03
N THR A 148 -17.49 6.59 -14.45
CA THR A 148 -17.28 7.86 -15.17
C THR A 148 -15.85 8.40 -15.14
N SER A 149 -14.95 7.90 -14.29
CA SER A 149 -13.50 8.16 -14.40
C SER A 149 -12.68 7.04 -13.76
N ALA A 150 -12.00 6.23 -14.57
CA ALA A 150 -10.97 5.34 -14.05
C ALA A 150 -9.79 6.20 -13.57
N LYS A 151 -9.28 5.93 -12.37
CA LYS A 151 -8.11 6.62 -11.80
C LYS A 151 -6.98 5.64 -11.56
N THR A 152 -5.76 6.08 -11.79
CA THR A 152 -4.54 5.34 -11.42
C THR A 152 -4.38 5.28 -9.90
N LEU A 153 -3.62 4.32 -9.39
CA LEU A 153 -3.30 4.26 -7.96
C LEU A 153 -2.53 5.50 -7.47
N MET A 154 -1.76 6.13 -8.34
CA MET A 154 -1.02 7.36 -8.02
C MET A 154 -1.96 8.55 -7.85
N GLU A 155 -2.94 8.72 -8.75
CA GLU A 155 -3.99 9.74 -8.60
C GLU A 155 -4.81 9.51 -7.33
N ILE A 156 -5.21 8.26 -7.04
CA ILE A 156 -5.91 7.90 -5.79
C ILE A 156 -5.09 8.31 -4.56
N SER A 157 -3.78 8.06 -4.59
CA SER A 157 -2.89 8.40 -3.48
C SER A 157 -2.77 9.92 -3.29
N ILE A 158 -2.71 10.69 -4.38
CA ILE A 158 -2.67 12.15 -4.31
C ILE A 158 -4.00 12.72 -3.84
N ASP A 159 -5.14 12.18 -4.31
CA ASP A 159 -6.47 12.56 -3.83
C ASP A 159 -6.61 12.32 -2.32
N LEU A 160 -6.18 11.15 -1.81
CA LEU A 160 -6.17 10.86 -0.38
C LEU A 160 -5.29 11.82 0.41
N LEU A 161 -4.16 12.26 -0.16
CA LEU A 161 -3.26 13.20 0.47
C LEU A 161 -3.81 14.63 0.51
N GLN A 162 -4.47 15.06 -0.57
CA GLN A 162 -5.06 16.40 -0.71
C GLN A 162 -6.41 16.53 -0.01
N ASN A 163 -7.13 15.43 0.19
CA ASN A 163 -8.42 15.43 0.85
C ASN A 163 -8.28 15.81 2.33
N SER A 164 -8.93 16.90 2.72
CA SER A 164 -8.91 17.44 4.09
C SER A 164 -9.59 16.52 5.11
N SER A 165 -10.43 15.58 4.68
CA SER A 165 -11.09 14.60 5.54
C SER A 165 -10.23 13.38 5.86
N SER A 166 -9.09 13.20 5.19
CA SER A 166 -8.19 12.08 5.42
C SER A 166 -7.52 12.19 6.78
N SER A 167 -7.51 11.08 7.52
CA SER A 167 -6.85 11.02 8.83
C SER A 167 -5.35 11.29 8.71
N PHE A 168 -4.75 11.85 9.77
CA PHE A 168 -3.30 12.04 9.87
C PHE A 168 -2.51 10.76 9.51
N HIS A 169 -2.92 9.62 10.09
CA HIS A 169 -2.28 8.32 9.85
C HIS A 169 -2.39 7.91 8.37
N THR A 170 -3.57 8.05 7.75
CA THR A 170 -3.76 7.77 6.33
C THR A 170 -2.80 8.59 5.47
N ARG A 171 -2.67 9.90 5.74
CA ARG A 171 -1.74 10.78 5.00
C ARG A 171 -0.29 10.34 5.14
N ILE A 172 0.14 9.90 6.34
CA ILE A 172 1.49 9.37 6.55
C ILE A 172 1.70 8.05 5.82
N ALA A 173 0.75 7.10 5.87
CA ALA A 173 0.85 5.83 5.14
C ALA A 173 0.96 6.06 3.62
N VAL A 174 0.14 6.98 3.09
CA VAL A 174 0.17 7.43 1.69
C VAL A 174 1.55 8.02 1.35
N LEU A 175 2.09 8.91 2.21
CA LEU A 175 3.41 9.50 1.98
C LEU A 175 4.55 8.48 2.03
N ILE A 176 4.51 7.51 2.94
CA ILE A 176 5.48 6.40 2.99
C ILE A 176 5.40 5.59 1.69
N PHE A 177 4.19 5.28 1.23
CA PHE A 177 3.97 4.58 -0.03
C PHE A 177 4.51 5.36 -1.24
N ILE A 178 4.14 6.65 -1.37
CA ILE A 178 4.63 7.53 -2.44
C ILE A 178 6.16 7.64 -2.40
N CYS A 179 6.76 7.88 -1.25
CA CYS A 179 8.22 7.99 -1.14
C CYS A 179 8.92 6.68 -1.54
N THR A 180 8.35 5.54 -1.15
CA THR A 180 8.84 4.22 -1.56
C THR A 180 8.72 4.04 -3.07
N TRP A 181 7.64 4.54 -3.68
CA TRP A 181 7.41 4.46 -5.12
C TRP A 181 8.37 5.35 -5.93
N LEU A 182 8.60 6.59 -5.49
CA LEU A 182 9.48 7.54 -6.17
C LEU A 182 10.97 7.17 -6.07
N SER A 183 11.36 6.50 -4.98
CA SER A 183 12.76 6.09 -4.77
C SER A 183 13.24 5.15 -5.88
N ASN A 184 14.37 5.45 -6.51
CA ASN A 184 14.97 4.62 -7.57
C ASN A 184 14.01 4.29 -8.75
N CYS A 185 13.04 5.16 -9.06
CA CYS A 185 12.14 4.98 -10.20
C CYS A 185 11.80 6.32 -10.88
N SER A 186 12.50 6.64 -11.97
CA SER A 186 12.29 7.89 -12.70
C SER A 186 10.93 7.97 -13.38
N LEU A 187 10.37 6.83 -13.83
CA LEU A 187 9.05 6.79 -14.45
C LEU A 187 7.95 7.16 -13.44
N ALA A 188 8.05 6.66 -12.20
CA ALA A 188 7.12 7.02 -11.13
C ALA A 188 7.21 8.52 -10.77
N VAL A 189 8.42 9.10 -10.80
CA VAL A 189 8.60 10.55 -10.65
C VAL A 189 7.93 11.32 -11.78
N GLN A 190 8.12 10.87 -13.02
CA GLN A 190 7.50 11.51 -14.17
C GLN A 190 5.98 11.49 -14.10
N THR A 191 5.37 10.34 -13.78
CA THR A 191 3.92 10.25 -13.61
C THR A 191 3.44 11.13 -12.45
N PHE A 192 4.17 11.13 -11.33
CA PHE A 192 3.82 11.95 -10.16
C PHE A 192 3.85 13.46 -10.46
N LEU A 193 4.88 13.92 -11.18
CA LEU A 193 5.03 15.32 -11.60
C LEU A 193 4.01 15.73 -12.68
N SER A 194 3.53 14.78 -13.48
CA SER A 194 2.52 15.04 -14.51
C SER A 194 1.12 15.29 -13.95
N ILE A 195 0.85 14.85 -12.71
CA ILE A 195 -0.45 15.04 -12.07
C ILE A 195 -0.56 16.48 -11.56
N GLU A 196 -1.61 17.17 -12.01
CA GLU A 196 -1.86 18.58 -11.70
C GLU A 196 -1.94 18.84 -10.18
N ASN A 197 -1.53 20.04 -9.76
CA ASN A 197 -1.55 20.52 -8.37
C ASN A 197 -0.69 19.74 -7.35
N THR A 198 -0.06 18.63 -7.73
CA THR A 198 0.77 17.82 -6.83
C THR A 198 1.94 18.59 -6.23
N ILE A 199 2.73 19.27 -7.07
CA ILE A 199 3.87 20.06 -6.60
C ILE A 199 3.43 21.29 -5.80
N LEU A 200 2.36 21.96 -6.23
CA LEU A 200 1.79 23.10 -5.50
C LEU A 200 1.33 22.67 -4.11
N TYR A 201 0.66 21.52 -4.00
CA TYR A 201 0.30 20.94 -2.72
C TYR A 201 1.53 20.70 -1.84
N LEU A 202 2.55 20.00 -2.34
CA LEU A 202 3.76 19.70 -1.54
C LEU A 202 4.46 20.97 -1.05
N ILE A 203 4.64 21.96 -1.92
CA ILE A 203 5.24 23.25 -1.56
C ILE A 203 4.38 23.98 -0.53
N SER A 204 3.06 24.05 -0.72
CA SER A 204 2.16 24.69 0.23
C SER A 204 2.20 24.03 1.61
N GLN A 205 2.28 22.70 1.68
CA GLN A 205 2.41 21.97 2.95
C GLN A 205 3.73 22.31 3.64
N ILE A 206 4.85 22.31 2.91
CA ILE A 206 6.18 22.61 3.45
C ILE A 206 6.27 24.06 3.95
N CYS A 207 5.65 25.00 3.24
CA CYS A 207 5.63 26.41 3.61
C CYS A 207 4.60 26.76 4.70
N ALA A 208 3.70 25.83 5.06
CA ALA A 208 2.71 26.06 6.09
C ALA A 208 3.37 26.26 7.46
N GLN A 209 2.87 27.22 8.24
CA GLN A 209 3.37 27.47 9.60
C GLN A 209 2.74 26.48 10.58
N SER A 210 3.51 25.46 10.97
CA SER A 210 3.12 24.35 11.86
C SER A 210 3.62 24.57 13.30
N ILE A 211 3.51 25.81 13.80
CA ILE A 211 4.11 26.18 15.10
C ILE A 211 3.40 25.42 16.24
N GLY A 212 4.06 24.39 16.76
CA GLY A 212 3.59 23.61 17.91
C GLY A 212 2.73 22.39 17.57
N ASP A 213 2.60 22.00 16.30
CA ASP A 213 1.94 20.74 15.90
C ASP A 213 2.94 19.72 15.35
N ASP A 214 3.41 18.83 16.22
CA ASP A 214 4.35 17.75 15.88
C ASP A 214 3.83 16.83 14.76
N ARG A 215 2.50 16.69 14.62
CA ARG A 215 1.90 15.86 13.57
C ARG A 215 2.03 16.53 12.21
N GLU A 216 1.78 17.83 12.15
CA GLU A 216 1.98 18.60 10.92
C GLU A 216 3.46 18.62 10.52
N ILE A 217 4.38 18.74 11.48
CA ILE A 217 5.83 18.69 11.22
C ILE A 217 6.22 17.34 10.57
N LEU A 218 5.63 16.22 10.99
CA LEU A 218 5.90 14.91 10.39
C LEU A 218 5.43 14.85 8.93
N ILE A 219 4.23 15.35 8.64
CA ILE A 219 3.69 15.42 7.27
C ILE A 219 4.57 16.32 6.41
N GLN A 220 4.96 17.50 6.92
CA GLN A 220 5.83 18.43 6.22
C GLN A 220 7.19 17.82 5.88
N SER A 221 7.77 17.09 6.84
CA SER A 221 9.05 16.42 6.66
C SER A 221 8.98 15.36 5.56
N LEU A 222 7.90 14.57 5.53
CA LEU A 222 7.69 13.56 4.48
C LEU A 222 7.36 14.20 3.11
N CYS A 223 6.62 15.30 3.07
CA CYS A 223 6.40 16.07 1.84
C CYS A 223 7.71 16.64 1.29
N SER A 224 8.57 17.17 2.18
CA SER A 224 9.91 17.64 1.82
C SER A 224 10.79 16.50 1.30
N PHE A 225 10.74 15.33 1.95
CA PHE A 225 11.44 14.14 1.49
C PHE A 225 10.95 13.68 0.10
N ALA A 226 9.62 13.66 -0.13
CA ALA A 226 9.05 13.34 -1.44
C ALA A 226 9.52 14.31 -2.53
N LEU A 227 9.53 15.62 -2.27
CA LEU A 227 10.11 16.60 -3.19
C LEU A 227 11.60 16.36 -3.45
N GLY A 228 12.36 16.02 -2.41
CA GLY A 228 13.77 15.64 -2.54
C GLY A 228 13.97 14.42 -3.45
N LEU A 229 13.10 13.41 -3.34
CA LEU A 229 13.12 12.24 -4.24
C LEU A 229 12.75 12.62 -5.68
N CYS A 230 11.75 13.50 -5.86
CA CYS A 230 11.42 14.02 -7.18
C CYS A 230 12.64 14.69 -7.81
N LEU A 231 13.37 15.54 -7.07
CA LEU A 231 14.59 16.19 -7.59
C LEU A 231 15.72 15.19 -7.87
N LEU A 232 15.92 14.20 -7.00
CA LEU A 232 17.02 13.23 -7.11
C LEU A 232 16.84 12.26 -8.28
N PHE A 233 15.60 11.83 -8.55
CA PHE A 233 15.28 10.82 -9.56
C PHE A 233 14.55 11.41 -10.79
N ASN A 234 14.54 12.74 -10.95
CA ASN A 234 14.04 13.39 -12.16
C ASN A 234 14.98 13.12 -13.34
N ASN A 235 14.42 12.64 -14.46
CA ASN A 235 15.15 12.43 -15.70
C ASN A 235 15.00 13.59 -16.70
N ASN A 236 14.44 14.73 -16.26
CA ASN A 236 14.24 15.97 -17.02
C ASN A 236 13.39 15.81 -18.31
N GLN A 237 12.56 14.76 -18.39
CA GLN A 237 11.72 14.52 -19.57
C GLN A 237 10.45 15.39 -19.61
N ILE A 238 10.04 15.98 -18.48
CA ILE A 238 8.90 16.89 -18.44
C ILE A 238 9.39 18.33 -18.65
N SER A 239 8.94 18.96 -19.74
CA SER A 239 9.39 20.29 -20.16
C SER A 239 9.13 21.40 -19.13
N SER A 240 8.11 21.25 -18.28
CA SER A 240 7.82 22.21 -17.20
C SER A 240 8.77 22.10 -16.00
N TYR A 241 9.53 21.00 -15.89
CA TYR A 241 10.39 20.69 -14.75
C TYR A 241 11.80 20.25 -15.17
N SER A 242 12.22 20.55 -16.39
CA SER A 242 13.62 20.40 -16.81
C SER A 242 14.45 21.54 -16.20
N THR A 243 15.45 21.20 -15.39
CA THR A 243 16.49 22.14 -14.93
C THR A 243 17.38 22.60 -16.07
#